data_AF-A0A1Y3EG96-F1
#
_entry.id   AF-A0A1Y3EG96-F1
#
_cell.length_a   1.000
_cell.length_b   1.000
_cell.length_c   1.000
_cell.angle_alpha   90.00
_cell.angle_beta   90.00
_cell.angle_gamma   90.00
#
_symmetry.space_group_name_H-M   'P 1'
#
loop_
_entity.id
_entity.type
_entity.pdbx_description
1 polymer ?
#
loop_
_entity_poly.entity_id
_entity_poly.type
_entity_poly.pdbx_seq_one_letter_code
_entity_poly.pdbx_strand_id
1 'polypeptide(L)'
;MDIAQKFITDYLVTACSEPLPSEDELAKFAANVQLVLNGLVNMLKLKFQTLYGSMVQRVLKLIIDTLLFQYERGICNVFLGDCRKMMLQFLLSLRCDSSCRCLAYLHERRVTPMANAFVVVDRCYERALNEKANGHSSQESNSNAQRTTVDGSDSNLIVHFNINELWELILKAIKKERYWPALKQLFVSLKYLLHDRYFIQGWQEQKTKQQQNSTVNNSS
;
A
#
# COMPACT_ATOMS: atom_id res chain seq x y z
N MET A 1 20.23 -7.84 -7.37
CA MET A 1 18.91 -7.35 -7.84
C MET A 1 18.43 -8.33 -8.89
N ASP A 2 17.22 -8.89 -8.76
CA ASP A 2 16.67 -9.85 -9.72
C ASP A 2 16.52 -9.20 -11.10
N ILE A 3 16.72 -9.95 -12.19
CA ILE A 3 16.68 -9.45 -13.58
C ILE A 3 15.31 -8.84 -13.88
N ALA A 4 14.23 -9.41 -13.36
CA ALA A 4 12.89 -8.86 -13.51
C ALA A 4 12.70 -7.53 -12.75
N GLN A 5 13.24 -7.43 -11.53
CA GLN A 5 13.24 -6.16 -10.79
C GLN A 5 14.10 -5.10 -11.46
N LYS A 6 15.26 -5.50 -12.02
CA LYS A 6 16.10 -4.61 -12.80
C LYS A 6 15.39 -4.15 -14.07
N PHE A 7 14.73 -5.04 -14.80
CA PHE A 7 13.97 -4.67 -15.98
C PHE A 7 12.82 -3.72 -15.66
N ILE A 8 12.03 -3.97 -14.62
CA ILE A 8 10.92 -3.09 -14.23
C ILE A 8 11.46 -1.74 -13.72
N THR A 9 12.52 -1.75 -12.91
CA THR A 9 13.12 -0.52 -12.36
C THR A 9 13.78 0.29 -13.49
N ASP A 10 14.57 -0.34 -14.35
CA ASP A 10 15.22 0.32 -15.50
C ASP A 10 14.15 0.82 -16.49
N TYR A 11 13.07 0.06 -16.75
CA TYR A 11 11.98 0.53 -17.60
C TYR A 11 11.24 1.72 -16.98
N LEU A 12 10.97 1.72 -15.67
CA LEU A 12 10.35 2.85 -14.98
C LEU A 12 11.28 4.07 -14.91
N VAL A 13 12.60 3.87 -14.72
CA VAL A 13 13.60 4.93 -14.66
C VAL A 13 13.85 5.53 -16.05
N THR A 14 14.00 4.71 -17.09
CA THR A 14 14.17 5.17 -18.48
C THR A 14 12.89 5.85 -18.98
N ALA A 15 11.71 5.30 -18.67
CA ALA A 15 10.44 5.95 -18.99
C ALA A 15 10.21 7.25 -18.19
N CYS A 16 10.91 7.45 -17.06
CA CYS A 16 10.95 8.71 -16.31
C CYS A 16 11.87 9.78 -16.93
N SER A 17 12.83 9.41 -17.77
CA SER A 17 13.83 10.34 -18.35
C SER A 17 13.64 10.64 -19.84
N GLU A 18 12.95 9.77 -20.58
CA GLU A 18 12.73 9.94 -22.01
C GLU A 18 11.29 10.42 -22.33
N PRO A 19 11.08 11.08 -23.50
CA PRO A 19 9.72 11.27 -24.02
C PRO A 19 9.06 9.90 -24.17
N LEU A 20 7.78 9.80 -23.77
CA LEU A 20 7.04 8.55 -23.92
C LEU A 20 7.09 8.11 -25.40
N PRO A 21 7.37 6.81 -25.67
CA PRO A 21 7.23 6.27 -27.01
C PRO A 21 5.81 6.51 -27.53
N SER A 22 5.65 6.52 -28.85
CA SER A 22 4.32 6.65 -29.46
C SER A 22 3.36 5.56 -28.94
N GLU A 23 2.05 5.81 -28.94
CA GLU A 23 1.07 4.80 -28.48
C GLU A 23 1.22 3.47 -29.23
N ASP A 24 1.59 3.51 -30.52
CA ASP A 24 1.85 2.34 -31.36
C ASP A 24 3.09 1.54 -30.94
N GLU A 25 4.13 2.21 -30.43
CA GLU A 25 5.32 1.55 -29.87
C GLU A 25 5.03 0.96 -28.50
N LEU A 26 4.29 1.68 -27.66
CA LEU A 26 3.83 1.18 -26.36
C LEU A 26 2.90 -0.04 -26.50
N ALA A 27 2.05 -0.07 -27.54
CA ALA A 27 1.17 -1.19 -27.86
C ALA A 27 1.92 -2.51 -28.05
N LYS A 28 3.13 -2.47 -28.63
CA LYS A 28 3.96 -3.66 -28.86
C LYS A 28 4.44 -4.32 -27.56
N PHE A 29 4.59 -3.54 -26.50
CA PHE A 29 5.04 -4.04 -25.19
C PHE A 29 3.89 -4.27 -24.20
N ALA A 30 2.68 -3.80 -24.52
CA ALA A 30 1.53 -3.80 -23.62
C ALA A 30 1.21 -5.19 -23.06
N ALA A 31 1.24 -6.22 -23.91
CA ALA A 31 0.95 -7.59 -23.50
C ALA A 31 1.98 -8.13 -22.49
N ASN A 32 3.26 -7.84 -22.71
CA ASN A 32 4.33 -8.25 -21.80
C ASN A 32 4.25 -7.51 -20.47
N VAL A 33 4.02 -6.20 -20.50
CA VAL A 33 3.82 -5.39 -19.29
C VAL A 33 2.60 -5.88 -18.53
N GLN A 34 1.49 -6.17 -19.21
CA GLN A 34 0.28 -6.73 -18.60
C GLN A 34 0.57 -8.07 -17.91
N LEU A 35 1.28 -8.99 -18.58
CA LEU A 35 1.67 -10.27 -17.98
C LEU A 35 2.52 -10.08 -16.72
N VAL A 36 3.49 -9.16 -16.75
CA VAL A 36 4.35 -8.85 -15.60
C VAL A 36 3.54 -8.28 -14.44
N LEU A 37 2.67 -7.30 -14.69
CA LEU A 37 1.84 -6.67 -13.64
C LEU A 37 0.84 -7.66 -13.05
N ASN A 38 0.23 -8.50 -13.87
CA ASN A 38 -0.63 -9.58 -13.41
C ASN A 38 0.14 -10.59 -12.55
N GLY A 39 1.35 -10.95 -12.99
CA GLY A 39 2.26 -11.83 -12.25
C GLY A 39 2.62 -11.25 -10.89
N LEU A 40 2.91 -9.95 -10.81
CA LEU A 40 3.20 -9.26 -9.55
C LEU A 40 2.00 -9.29 -8.58
N VAL A 41 0.79 -8.97 -9.04
CA VAL A 41 -0.41 -9.02 -8.20
C VAL A 41 -0.68 -10.44 -7.70
N ASN A 42 -0.55 -11.45 -8.56
CA ASN A 42 -0.76 -12.85 -8.18
C ASN A 42 0.31 -13.35 -7.21
N MET A 43 1.58 -13.01 -7.45
CA MET A 43 2.68 -13.31 -6.55
C MET A 43 2.47 -12.65 -5.18
N LEU A 44 2.01 -11.41 -5.16
CA LEU A 44 1.67 -10.70 -3.93
C LEU A 44 0.55 -11.41 -3.17
N LYS A 45 -0.55 -11.80 -3.84
CA LYS A 45 -1.65 -12.57 -3.21
C LYS A 45 -1.17 -13.89 -2.61
N LEU A 46 -0.28 -14.61 -3.30
CA LEU A 46 0.30 -15.88 -2.85
C LEU A 46 1.27 -15.69 -1.67
N LYS A 47 2.11 -14.67 -1.72
CA LYS A 47 3.13 -14.40 -0.70
C LYS A 47 2.60 -13.58 0.48
N PHE A 48 1.37 -13.09 0.40
CA PHE A 48 0.79 -12.21 1.41
C PHE A 48 0.73 -12.82 2.82
N GLN A 49 0.61 -14.15 2.95
CA GLN A 49 0.57 -14.82 4.26
C GLN A 49 1.91 -15.43 4.69
N THR A 50 2.98 -15.13 3.97
CA THR A 50 4.32 -15.66 4.28
C THR A 50 5.06 -14.75 5.26
N LEU A 51 6.14 -15.28 5.85
CA LEU A 51 7.04 -14.55 6.75
C LEU A 51 7.82 -13.41 6.06
N TYR A 52 7.67 -13.24 4.74
CA TYR A 52 8.41 -12.27 3.94
C TYR A 52 7.72 -10.89 3.88
N GLY A 53 7.47 -10.26 5.03
CA GLY A 53 6.83 -8.95 5.11
C GLY A 53 7.50 -7.89 4.23
N SER A 54 8.84 -7.86 4.21
CA SER A 54 9.62 -6.94 3.37
C SER A 54 9.39 -7.13 1.86
N MET A 55 9.18 -8.37 1.41
CA MET A 55 8.86 -8.66 0.01
C MET A 55 7.46 -8.15 -0.33
N VAL A 56 6.48 -8.41 0.54
CA VAL A 56 5.10 -7.93 0.39
C VAL A 56 5.07 -6.41 0.32
N GLN A 57 5.75 -5.71 1.22
CA GLN A 57 5.86 -4.25 1.24
C GLN A 57 6.53 -3.71 -0.04
N ARG A 58 7.64 -4.31 -0.50
CA ARG A 58 8.33 -3.88 -1.73
C ARG A 58 7.46 -4.05 -2.97
N VAL A 59 6.74 -5.17 -3.09
CA VAL A 59 5.86 -5.41 -4.23
C VAL A 59 4.64 -4.47 -4.19
N LEU A 60 4.06 -4.22 -3.01
CA LEU A 60 3.03 -3.20 -2.83
C LEU A 60 3.50 -1.82 -3.29
N LYS A 61 4.69 -1.41 -2.83
CA LYS A 61 5.29 -0.14 -3.23
C LYS A 61 5.51 -0.06 -4.74
N LEU A 62 6.05 -1.12 -5.34
CA LEU A 62 6.25 -1.19 -6.78
C LEU A 62 4.94 -1.01 -7.57
N ILE A 63 3.85 -1.63 -7.11
CA ILE A 63 2.52 -1.48 -7.72
C ILE A 63 2.02 -0.02 -7.59
N ILE A 64 2.17 0.59 -6.41
CA ILE A 64 1.76 1.97 -6.16
C ILE A 64 2.57 2.94 -7.04
N ASP A 65 3.90 2.82 -7.03
CA ASP A 65 4.81 3.66 -7.80
C ASP A 65 4.54 3.52 -9.32
N THR A 66 4.25 2.30 -9.80
CA THR A 66 3.88 2.05 -11.20
C THR A 66 2.59 2.77 -11.60
N LEU A 67 1.56 2.74 -10.74
CA LEU A 67 0.31 3.44 -11.01
C LEU A 67 0.48 4.97 -10.96
N LEU A 68 1.22 5.48 -9.96
CA LEU A 68 1.54 6.90 -9.85
C LEU A 68 2.26 7.39 -11.11
N PHE A 69 3.26 6.65 -11.58
CA PHE A 69 3.98 6.93 -12.81
C PHE A 69 3.03 7.00 -14.02
N GLN A 70 2.15 6.01 -14.20
CA GLN A 70 1.18 6.02 -15.30
C GLN A 70 0.27 7.26 -15.25
N TYR A 71 -0.23 7.63 -14.06
CA TYR A 71 -1.05 8.83 -13.90
C TYR A 71 -0.27 10.13 -14.13
N GLU A 72 1.00 10.20 -13.71
CA GLU A 72 1.86 11.36 -13.94
C GLU A 72 2.13 11.59 -15.42
N ARG A 73 2.38 10.50 -16.15
CA ARG A 73 2.63 10.50 -17.59
C ARG A 73 1.37 10.57 -18.47
N GLY A 74 0.18 10.60 -17.88
CA GLY A 74 -1.08 10.70 -18.63
C GLY A 74 -1.50 9.38 -19.31
N ILE A 75 -0.90 8.25 -18.92
CA ILE A 75 -1.24 6.90 -19.40
C ILE A 75 -2.52 6.43 -18.70
N CYS A 76 -3.63 7.09 -19.03
CA CYS A 76 -4.90 6.99 -18.31
C CYS A 76 -6.06 6.50 -19.20
N ASN A 77 -5.81 6.25 -20.48
CA ASN A 77 -6.80 5.84 -21.47
C ASN A 77 -6.92 4.30 -21.54
N VAL A 78 -7.48 3.75 -22.61
CA VAL A 78 -7.69 2.30 -22.78
C VAL A 78 -6.38 1.50 -22.65
N PHE A 79 -5.27 2.06 -23.11
CA PHE A 79 -3.95 1.46 -22.96
C PHE A 79 -3.61 1.17 -21.48
N LEU A 80 -3.29 -0.10 -21.18
CA LEU A 80 -3.09 -0.63 -19.81
C LEU A 80 -4.28 -0.43 -18.85
N GLY A 81 -5.46 -0.08 -19.36
CA GLY A 81 -6.65 0.19 -18.55
C GLY A 81 -7.06 -0.98 -17.66
N ASP A 82 -7.04 -2.20 -18.21
CA ASP A 82 -7.32 -3.42 -17.45
C ASP A 82 -6.25 -3.73 -16.39
N CYS A 83 -4.98 -3.36 -16.65
CA CYS A 83 -3.91 -3.49 -15.68
C CYS A 83 -4.13 -2.55 -14.50
N ARG A 84 -4.46 -1.28 -14.78
CA ARG A 84 -4.80 -0.31 -13.73
C ARG A 84 -6.01 -0.75 -12.93
N LYS A 85 -7.06 -1.22 -13.60
CA LYS A 85 -8.24 -1.80 -12.95
C LYS A 85 -7.86 -2.92 -11.98
N MET A 86 -7.05 -3.89 -12.41
CA MET A 86 -6.62 -5.00 -11.55
C MET A 86 -5.82 -4.52 -10.34
N MET A 87 -4.82 -3.67 -10.56
CA MET A 87 -3.96 -3.16 -9.50
C MET A 87 -4.77 -2.34 -8.49
N LEU A 88 -5.66 -1.46 -8.95
CA LEU A 88 -6.58 -0.70 -8.11
C LEU A 88 -7.52 -1.61 -7.33
N GLN A 89 -8.10 -2.63 -7.97
CA GLN A 89 -8.97 -3.61 -7.31
C GLN A 89 -8.26 -4.28 -6.14
N PHE A 90 -7.01 -4.69 -6.33
CA PHE A 90 -6.20 -5.27 -5.27
C PHE A 90 -5.89 -4.25 -4.16
N LEU A 91 -5.37 -3.06 -4.50
CA LEU A 91 -5.00 -2.06 -3.51
C LEU A 91 -6.21 -1.57 -2.69
N LEU A 92 -7.37 -1.42 -3.31
CA LEU A 92 -8.62 -1.04 -2.62
C LEU A 92 -9.22 -2.19 -1.79
N SER A 93 -8.70 -3.41 -1.94
CA SER A 93 -9.05 -4.53 -1.07
C SER A 93 -8.24 -4.54 0.24
N LEU A 94 -7.18 -3.72 0.36
CA LEU A 94 -6.33 -3.65 1.54
C LEU A 94 -7.08 -3.13 2.76
N ARG A 95 -6.88 -3.78 3.91
CA ARG A 95 -7.47 -3.44 5.21
C ARG A 95 -6.40 -3.48 6.27
N CYS A 96 -6.72 -2.95 7.44
CA CYS A 96 -5.98 -3.14 8.67
C CYS A 96 -6.73 -4.17 9.51
N ASP A 97 -6.08 -5.29 9.81
CA ASP A 97 -6.64 -6.24 10.76
C ASP A 97 -6.68 -5.60 12.15
N SER A 98 -7.89 -5.50 12.71
CA SER A 98 -8.08 -4.79 13.98
C SER A 98 -7.41 -5.47 15.17
N SER A 99 -7.15 -6.79 15.11
CA SER A 99 -6.58 -7.55 16.23
C SER A 99 -5.07 -7.36 16.35
N CYS A 100 -4.36 -7.32 15.22
CA CYS A 100 -2.90 -7.25 15.17
C CYS A 100 -2.35 -5.95 14.55
N ARG A 101 -3.21 -5.03 14.09
CA ARG A 101 -2.84 -3.78 13.39
C ARG A 101 -1.99 -4.00 12.14
N CYS A 102 -2.07 -5.20 11.59
CA CYS A 102 -1.32 -5.61 10.42
C CYS A 102 -2.10 -5.34 9.14
N LEU A 103 -1.37 -5.20 8.05
CA LEU A 103 -1.95 -5.11 6.72
C LEU A 103 -2.62 -6.44 6.37
N ALA A 104 -3.85 -6.35 5.90
CA ALA A 104 -4.66 -7.44 5.40
C ALA A 104 -5.22 -7.09 4.02
N TYR A 105 -5.79 -8.07 3.32
CA TYR A 105 -6.62 -7.77 2.15
C TYR A 105 -7.88 -8.65 2.12
N LEU A 106 -8.96 -8.11 1.55
CA LEU A 106 -10.21 -8.84 1.31
C LEU A 106 -10.07 -9.69 0.05
N HIS A 107 -9.93 -11.00 0.21
CA HIS A 107 -9.91 -11.91 -0.93
C HIS A 107 -11.33 -12.14 -1.45
N GLU A 108 -11.53 -12.06 -2.77
CA GLU A 108 -12.83 -12.24 -3.47
C GLU A 108 -13.58 -13.54 -3.16
N ARG A 109 -12.92 -14.54 -2.59
CA ARG A 109 -13.46 -15.88 -2.33
C ARG A 109 -13.54 -16.20 -0.83
N ARG A 110 -13.11 -15.28 0.04
CA ARG A 110 -13.04 -15.51 1.48
C ARG A 110 -13.83 -14.44 2.21
N VAL A 111 -14.56 -14.87 3.23
CA VAL A 111 -15.29 -13.98 4.15
C VAL A 111 -14.30 -13.26 5.07
N THR A 112 -13.17 -13.90 5.40
CA THR A 112 -12.16 -13.37 6.31
C THR A 112 -11.00 -12.67 5.57
N PRO A 113 -10.57 -11.49 6.03
CA PRO A 113 -9.36 -10.83 5.53
C PRO A 113 -8.12 -11.72 5.70
N MET A 114 -7.20 -11.65 4.74
CA MET A 114 -5.92 -12.34 4.82
C MET A 114 -4.87 -11.37 5.34
N ALA A 115 -4.56 -11.44 6.64
CA ALA A 115 -3.57 -10.59 7.30
C ALA A 115 -2.13 -11.10 7.10
N ASN A 116 -1.18 -10.17 7.04
CA ASN A 116 0.26 -10.43 7.11
C ASN A 116 0.82 -9.92 8.44
N ALA A 117 1.17 -10.82 9.36
CA ALA A 117 1.66 -10.45 10.70
C ALA A 117 2.95 -9.60 10.71
N PHE A 118 3.68 -9.54 9.60
CA PHE A 118 4.98 -8.87 9.47
C PHE A 118 4.90 -7.52 8.77
N VAL A 119 3.71 -7.11 8.29
CA VAL A 119 3.50 -5.80 7.68
C VAL A 119 2.53 -5.01 8.54
N VAL A 120 3.02 -3.98 9.22
CA VAL A 120 2.24 -3.16 10.16
C VAL A 120 1.86 -1.85 9.50
N VAL A 121 0.65 -1.36 9.75
CA VAL A 121 0.20 -0.08 9.17
C VAL A 121 0.77 1.08 10.01
N ASP A 122 1.64 1.89 9.39
CA ASP A 122 2.63 2.82 10.00
C ASP A 122 2.21 3.47 11.32
N ARG A 123 1.02 4.08 11.38
CA ARG A 123 0.58 4.90 12.53
C ARG A 123 -0.27 4.16 13.55
N CYS A 124 -0.70 2.94 13.26
CA CYS A 124 -1.49 2.15 14.19
C CYS A 124 -0.63 1.58 15.31
N TYR A 125 0.65 1.32 15.03
CA TYR A 125 1.62 0.80 15.98
C TYR A 125 2.10 1.89 16.95
N GLU A 126 2.46 3.06 16.44
CA GLU A 126 2.92 4.19 17.26
C GLU A 126 1.84 4.68 18.25
N ARG A 127 0.56 4.76 17.82
CA ARG A 127 -0.53 5.08 18.76
C ARG A 127 -0.73 4.00 19.82
N ALA A 128 -0.67 2.72 19.47
CA ALA A 128 -0.84 1.64 20.45
C ALA A 128 0.30 1.61 21.49
N LEU A 129 1.53 1.95 21.07
CA LEU A 129 2.66 2.11 22.00
C LEU A 129 2.49 3.34 22.90
N ASN A 130 2.05 4.47 22.35
CA ASN A 130 1.83 5.68 23.12
C ASN A 130 0.61 5.57 24.06
N GLU A 131 -0.45 4.85 23.68
CA GLU A 131 -1.60 4.55 24.53
C GLU A 131 -1.21 3.64 25.70
N LYS A 132 -0.30 2.68 25.50
CA LYS A 132 0.26 1.85 26.58
C LYS A 132 1.24 2.61 27.46
N ALA A 133 2.00 3.54 26.92
CA ALA A 133 2.94 4.37 27.68
C ALA A 133 2.23 5.42 28.55
N ASN A 134 1.12 5.98 28.06
CA ASN A 134 0.35 7.01 28.77
C ASN A 134 -0.72 6.44 29.73
N GLY A 135 -0.96 5.13 29.73
CA GLY A 135 -1.81 4.44 30.70
C GLY A 135 -0.99 3.88 31.86
N HIS A 136 -0.60 4.73 32.82
CA HIS A 136 0.19 4.30 33.99
C HIS A 136 -0.62 3.40 34.96
N SER A 137 0.01 2.27 35.33
CA SER A 137 -0.11 1.51 36.59
C SER A 137 -1.52 1.24 37.17
N SER A 138 -2.02 0.01 37.00
CA SER A 138 -2.76 -0.73 38.04
C SER A 138 -2.76 -2.24 37.71
N GLN A 139 -2.33 -3.06 38.66
CA GLN A 139 -2.34 -4.53 38.59
C GLN A 139 -3.78 -5.08 38.57
N GLU A 140 -4.02 -6.20 37.87
CA GLU A 140 -4.32 -7.52 38.48
C GLU A 140 -4.72 -8.60 37.44
N SER A 141 -3.86 -9.62 37.35
CA SER A 141 -4.06 -11.08 37.28
C SER A 141 -5.16 -11.80 36.46
N ASN A 142 -4.67 -12.81 35.73
CA ASN A 142 -5.22 -14.13 35.37
C ASN A 142 -6.23 -14.30 34.22
N SER A 143 -5.75 -14.83 33.09
CA SER A 143 -5.95 -16.25 32.70
C SER A 143 -5.38 -16.51 31.30
N ASN A 144 -4.94 -17.76 31.08
CA ASN A 144 -4.31 -18.29 29.88
C ASN A 144 -4.85 -17.74 28.54
N ALA A 145 -4.15 -16.77 27.99
CA ALA A 145 -4.03 -16.61 26.55
C ALA A 145 -2.56 -16.37 26.29
N GLN A 146 -1.95 -17.32 25.59
CA GLN A 146 -0.55 -17.30 25.18
C GLN A 146 -0.32 -16.04 24.34
N ARG A 147 -0.03 -14.93 25.03
CA ARG A 147 0.51 -13.70 24.47
C ARG A 147 1.87 -14.08 23.92
N THR A 148 1.94 -14.33 22.62
CA THR A 148 3.15 -14.07 21.85
C THR A 148 3.34 -12.55 21.83
N THR A 149 3.69 -11.98 22.97
CA THR A 149 4.40 -10.70 23.00
C THR A 149 5.77 -11.02 22.42
N VAL A 150 5.92 -10.69 21.14
CA VAL A 150 7.20 -10.65 20.44
C VAL A 150 7.96 -9.45 21.00
N ASP A 151 8.40 -9.57 22.24
CA ASP A 151 9.38 -8.68 22.86
C ASP A 151 10.73 -9.37 22.73
N GLY A 152 11.61 -8.80 21.90
CA GLY A 152 13.05 -8.93 22.14
C GLY A 152 13.97 -9.38 21.00
N SER A 153 13.51 -10.01 19.90
CA SER A 153 14.45 -10.44 18.83
C SER A 153 14.02 -10.29 17.37
N ASP A 154 12.73 -10.03 17.09
CA ASP A 154 12.19 -10.10 15.72
C ASP A 154 11.81 -8.73 15.12
N SER A 155 12.20 -7.62 15.77
CA SER A 155 11.92 -6.26 15.29
C SER A 155 12.51 -5.98 13.89
N ASN A 156 13.51 -6.76 13.45
CA ASN A 156 14.10 -6.66 12.12
C ASN A 156 13.25 -7.31 11.00
N LEU A 157 12.20 -8.07 11.33
CA LEU A 157 11.31 -8.72 10.35
C LEU A 157 10.03 -7.92 10.09
N ILE A 158 9.64 -7.06 11.02
CA ILE A 158 8.44 -6.23 10.91
C ILE A 158 8.75 -5.03 10.02
N VAL A 159 7.95 -4.84 8.97
CA VAL A 159 8.03 -3.69 8.09
C VAL A 159 6.76 -2.86 8.15
N HIS A 160 6.90 -1.59 7.81
CA HIS A 160 5.81 -0.64 7.91
C HIS A 160 5.20 -0.29 6.54
N PHE A 161 3.88 -0.27 6.46
CA PHE A 161 3.15 0.18 5.27
C PHE A 161 2.66 1.62 5.46
N ASN A 162 3.19 2.53 4.63
CA ASN A 162 2.80 3.93 4.63
C ASN A 162 1.50 4.12 3.86
N ILE A 163 0.43 4.30 4.59
CA ILE A 163 -0.89 4.49 4.02
C ILE A 163 -1.06 5.79 3.20
N ASN A 164 -0.23 6.80 3.45
CA ASN A 164 -0.36 8.07 2.73
C ASN A 164 -0.05 7.90 1.23
N GLU A 165 0.86 6.98 0.88
CA GLU A 165 1.16 6.67 -0.53
C GLU A 165 -0.08 6.11 -1.25
N LEU A 166 -0.85 5.25 -0.56
CA LEU A 166 -2.10 4.72 -1.10
C LEU A 166 -3.16 5.81 -1.29
N TRP A 167 -3.30 6.72 -0.32
CA TRP A 167 -4.25 7.83 -0.43
C TRP A 167 -3.87 8.82 -1.54
N GLU A 168 -2.58 9.12 -1.70
CA GLU A 168 -2.10 9.94 -2.81
C GLU A 168 -2.47 9.30 -4.16
N LEU A 169 -2.18 8.00 -4.30
CA LEU A 169 -2.54 7.24 -5.48
C LEU A 169 -4.05 7.29 -5.76
N ILE A 170 -4.89 7.05 -4.76
CA ILE A 170 -6.37 7.10 -4.91
C ILE A 170 -6.80 8.48 -5.40
N LEU A 171 -6.28 9.55 -4.82
CA LEU A 171 -6.60 10.91 -5.24
C LEU A 171 -6.13 11.20 -6.67
N LYS A 172 -4.96 10.71 -7.09
CA LYS A 172 -4.51 10.84 -8.49
C LYS A 172 -5.40 10.03 -9.43
N ALA A 173 -5.78 8.81 -9.05
CA ALA A 173 -6.68 7.96 -9.84
C ALA A 173 -8.04 8.62 -10.05
N ILE A 174 -8.67 9.17 -9.00
CA ILE A 174 -9.95 9.92 -9.12
C ILE A 174 -9.82 11.10 -10.08
N LYS A 175 -8.70 11.84 -10.04
CA LYS A 175 -8.49 13.04 -10.86
C LYS A 175 -8.15 12.76 -12.32
N LYS A 176 -7.41 11.68 -12.58
CA LYS A 176 -6.75 11.47 -13.87
C LYS A 176 -7.25 10.27 -14.66
N GLU A 177 -7.83 9.25 -14.02
CA GLU A 177 -8.27 8.03 -14.72
C GLU A 177 -9.32 8.35 -15.79
N ARG A 178 -9.10 7.88 -17.03
CA ARG A 178 -10.03 8.04 -18.15
C ARG A 178 -10.60 6.71 -18.61
N TYR A 179 -10.05 5.58 -18.17
CA TYR A 179 -10.60 4.27 -18.47
C TYR A 179 -11.77 3.93 -17.54
N TRP A 180 -12.99 3.94 -18.09
CA TRP A 180 -14.23 3.79 -17.32
C TRP A 180 -14.28 2.54 -16.42
N PRO A 181 -13.86 1.33 -16.86
CA PRO A 181 -13.88 0.16 -15.99
C PRO A 181 -12.97 0.29 -14.76
N ALA A 182 -11.81 0.94 -14.88
CA ALA A 182 -10.93 1.21 -13.73
C ALA A 182 -11.55 2.25 -12.79
N LEU A 183 -12.11 3.33 -13.34
CA LEU A 183 -12.78 4.37 -12.55
C LEU A 183 -14.02 3.83 -11.81
N LYS A 184 -14.82 2.99 -12.47
CA LYS A 184 -15.96 2.31 -11.84
C LYS A 184 -15.48 1.40 -10.70
N GLN A 185 -14.44 0.62 -10.93
CA GLN A 185 -13.85 -0.25 -9.90
C GLN A 185 -13.37 0.56 -8.69
N LEU A 186 -12.75 1.71 -8.93
CA LEU A 186 -12.31 2.64 -7.90
C LEU A 186 -13.46 3.04 -6.98
N PHE A 187 -14.57 3.56 -7.53
CA PHE A 187 -15.71 4.00 -6.73
C PHE A 187 -16.44 2.85 -6.03
N VAL A 188 -16.58 1.69 -6.69
CA VAL A 188 -17.23 0.52 -6.09
C VAL A 188 -16.44 -0.02 -4.88
N SER A 189 -15.11 -0.01 -4.96
CA SER A 189 -14.25 -0.54 -3.90
C SER A 189 -13.86 0.49 -2.84
N LEU A 190 -13.87 1.79 -3.16
CA LEU A 190 -13.45 2.85 -2.24
C LEU A 190 -14.23 2.84 -0.93
N LYS A 191 -15.54 2.54 -0.98
CA LYS A 191 -16.39 2.46 0.22
C LYS A 191 -15.82 1.54 1.29
N TYR A 192 -15.20 0.43 0.90
CA TYR A 192 -14.69 -0.54 1.86
C TYR A 192 -13.42 -0.04 2.56
N LEU A 193 -12.60 0.73 1.85
CA LEU A 193 -11.42 1.39 2.43
C LEU A 193 -11.86 2.49 3.41
N LEU A 194 -12.93 3.23 3.07
CA LEU A 194 -13.52 4.25 3.94
C LEU A 194 -14.20 3.68 5.18
N HIS A 195 -14.61 2.41 5.18
CA HIS A 195 -15.10 1.76 6.39
C HIS A 195 -13.98 1.29 7.33
N ASP A 196 -12.73 1.27 6.86
CA ASP A 196 -11.59 0.91 7.68
C ASP A 196 -11.06 2.14 8.43
N ARG A 197 -11.43 2.21 9.72
CA ARG A 197 -11.09 3.34 10.59
C ARG A 197 -9.58 3.59 10.69
N TYR A 198 -8.75 2.55 10.61
CA TYR A 198 -7.30 2.69 10.67
C TYR A 198 -6.77 3.33 9.41
N PHE A 199 -7.40 3.01 8.28
CA PHE A 199 -7.02 3.61 7.02
C PHE A 199 -7.33 5.10 6.94
N ILE A 200 -8.46 5.51 7.53
CA ILE A 200 -8.81 6.93 7.68
C ILE A 200 -7.91 7.62 8.71
N GLN A 201 -7.73 7.03 9.89
CA GLN A 201 -6.93 7.64 10.96
C GLN A 201 -5.47 7.83 10.57
N GLY A 202 -4.90 6.90 9.81
CA GLY A 202 -3.53 7.02 9.31
C GLY A 202 -3.34 8.15 8.29
N TRP A 203 -4.41 8.67 7.68
CA TRP A 203 -4.37 9.63 6.57
C TRP A 203 -3.94 11.06 6.93
N GLN A 204 -3.81 11.48 8.19
CA GLN A 204 -3.77 12.93 8.50
C GLN A 204 -2.67 13.49 9.43
N GLU A 205 -1.53 12.83 9.65
CA GLU A 205 -0.46 13.42 10.53
C GLU A 205 0.81 13.91 9.80
N GLN A 206 0.80 14.17 8.48
CA GLN A 206 1.93 14.90 7.86
C GLN A 206 1.85 16.43 8.04
N LYS A 207 0.65 16.99 8.29
CA LYS A 207 0.50 18.44 8.48
C LYS A 207 1.04 18.94 9.83
N THR A 208 1.15 18.08 10.84
CA THR A 208 1.55 18.49 12.20
C THR A 208 3.07 18.59 12.39
N LYS A 209 3.89 17.83 11.63
CA LYS A 209 5.36 17.93 11.73
C LYS A 209 5.94 19.20 11.10
N GLN A 210 5.28 19.80 10.10
CA GLN A 210 5.72 21.09 9.56
C GLN A 210 5.35 22.27 10.48
N GLN A 211 4.23 22.21 11.21
CA GLN A 211 3.89 23.29 12.15
C GLN A 211 4.75 23.30 13.41
N GLN A 212 5.18 22.14 13.94
CA GLN A 212 6.09 22.13 15.09
C GLN A 212 7.49 22.67 14.74
N ASN A 213 8.03 22.39 13.55
CA ASN A 213 9.32 22.96 13.14
C ASN A 213 9.23 24.45 12.77
N SER A 214 8.06 24.95 12.37
CA SER A 214 7.85 26.38 12.08
C SER A 214 7.69 27.22 13.35
N THR A 215 7.27 26.60 14.46
CA THR A 215 7.03 27.32 15.73
C THR A 215 8.31 27.45 16.56
N VAL A 216 9.26 26.52 16.41
CA VAL A 216 10.55 26.59 17.12
C VAL A 216 11.51 27.61 16.50
N ASN A 217 11.44 27.84 15.19
CA ASN A 217 12.33 28.78 14.50
C ASN A 217 11.90 30.26 14.57
N ASN A 218 10.73 30.58 15.13
CA ASN A 218 10.25 31.96 15.32
C ASN A 218 10.31 32.44 16.77
N SER A 219 10.96 31.68 17.66
CA SER A 219 11.17 32.05 19.07
C SER A 219 12.65 31.95 19.46
N SER A 220 13.55 32.44 18.59
CA SER A 220 14.96 32.70 18.91
C SER A 220 15.32 34.13 18.58
#